data_AF-A0A7W1F4K6-F1
#
_entry.id   AF-A0A7W1F4K6-F1
#
_cell.length_a   1.000
_cell.length_b   1.000
_cell.length_c   1.000
_cell.angle_alpha   90.00
_cell.angle_beta   90.00
_cell.angle_gamma   90.00
#
_symmetry.space_group_name_H-M   'P 1'
#
loop_
_entity.id
_entity.type
_entity.pdbx_description
1 polymer ?
#
loop_
_entity_poly.entity_id
_entity_poly.type
_entity_poly.pdbx_seq_one_letter_code
_entity_poly.pdbx_strand_id
1 'polypeptide(L)'
;PARGDTCVCIAQFAGKPVAVLMRPVDPGAPAGAAHTYVSPVMPHRFDRVEAFTAAKVAVKVEPSGYLVEVALPLAALGLKPTGLLRGDVGIISSDAAGLINVARTYWSNQHTNLVNDLPQEAWFEPSAWGDWSFR
;
A
#
# COMPACT_ATOMS: atom_id res chain seq x y z
N PRO A 1 -10.45 -9.21 -0.68
CA PRO A 1 -9.67 -8.85 -1.90
C PRO A 1 -10.00 -9.80 -3.05
N ALA A 2 -9.94 -9.30 -4.29
CA ALA A 2 -10.19 -10.04 -5.52
C ALA A 2 -9.07 -9.83 -6.55
N ARG A 3 -9.14 -10.55 -7.67
CA ARG A 3 -8.21 -10.36 -8.79
C ARG A 3 -8.27 -8.90 -9.26
N GLY A 4 -7.10 -8.26 -9.37
CA GLY A 4 -6.96 -6.87 -9.81
C GLY A 4 -6.75 -5.87 -8.68
N ASP A 5 -7.16 -6.22 -7.45
CA ASP A 5 -6.88 -5.40 -6.27
C ASP A 5 -5.36 -5.25 -6.09
N THR A 6 -4.91 -4.01 -6.04
CA THR A 6 -3.48 -3.67 -6.01
C THR A 6 -3.21 -2.60 -4.95
N CYS A 7 -2.16 -2.80 -4.16
CA CYS A 7 -1.64 -1.79 -3.23
C CYS A 7 -0.21 -1.47 -3.64
N VAL A 8 0.13 -0.19 -3.59
CA VAL A 8 1.51 0.28 -3.68
C VAL A 8 1.89 0.89 -2.34
N CYS A 9 2.73 0.19 -1.59
CA CYS A 9 3.25 0.70 -0.32
C CYS A 9 4.52 1.51 -0.57
N ILE A 10 4.56 2.73 -0.04
CA ILE A 10 5.70 3.63 -0.11
C ILE A 10 6.37 3.66 1.25
N ALA A 11 7.66 3.37 1.31
CA ALA A 11 8.42 3.32 2.56
C ALA A 11 9.86 3.79 2.34
N GLN A 12 10.53 4.17 3.44
CA GLN A 12 11.97 4.34 3.46
C GLN A 12 12.64 2.98 3.72
N PHE A 13 13.53 2.56 2.83
CA PHE A 13 14.33 1.35 2.99
C PHE A 13 15.80 1.67 2.74
N ALA A 14 16.67 1.36 3.71
CA ALA A 14 18.10 1.66 3.66
C ALA A 14 18.41 3.12 3.25
N GLY A 15 17.65 4.07 3.81
CA GLY A 15 17.83 5.51 3.58
C GLY A 15 17.32 6.02 2.23
N LYS A 16 16.59 5.20 1.46
CA LYS A 16 16.01 5.59 0.16
C LYS A 16 14.52 5.28 0.11
N PRO A 17 13.71 6.11 -0.58
CA PRO A 17 12.32 5.78 -0.79
C PRO A 17 12.19 4.60 -1.75
N VAL A 18 11.33 3.66 -1.41
CA VAL A 18 10.98 2.50 -2.24
C VAL A 18 9.46 2.44 -2.40
N ALA A 19 9.03 1.89 -3.54
CA ALA A 19 7.65 1.51 -3.80
C ALA A 19 7.58 -0.01 -3.90
N VAL A 20 6.63 -0.63 -3.20
CA VAL A 20 6.40 -2.07 -3.19
C VAL A 20 5.01 -2.35 -3.72
N LEU A 21 4.92 -3.11 -4.80
CA LEU A 21 3.68 -3.58 -5.38
C LEU A 21 3.23 -4.85 -4.64
N MET A 22 1.98 -4.87 -4.19
CA MET A 22 1.39 -6.02 -3.51
C MET A 22 0.04 -6.36 -4.14
N ARG A 23 -0.13 -7.64 -4.51
CA ARG A 23 -1.40 -8.20 -5.01
C ARG A 23 -1.76 -9.47 -4.24
N PRO A 24 -2.91 -9.49 -3.53
CA PRO A 24 -3.38 -10.68 -2.85
C PRO A 24 -3.70 -11.84 -3.80
N VAL A 25 -4.30 -11.52 -4.96
CA VAL A 25 -4.76 -12.48 -5.97
C VAL A 25 -4.19 -12.12 -7.35
N ASP A 26 -3.15 -12.84 -7.79
CA ASP A 26 -2.47 -12.63 -9.08
C ASP A 26 -2.06 -13.97 -9.71
N PRO A 27 -2.92 -14.56 -10.57
CA PRO A 27 -2.62 -15.83 -11.25
C PRO A 27 -1.44 -15.77 -12.22
N GLY A 28 -1.02 -14.56 -12.61
CA GLY A 28 0.13 -14.32 -13.47
C GLY A 28 1.41 -13.99 -12.68
N ALA A 29 1.39 -14.13 -11.35
CA ALA A 29 2.53 -13.82 -10.50
C ALA A 29 3.77 -14.65 -10.90
N PRO A 30 4.95 -14.02 -11.03
CA PRO A 30 6.20 -14.74 -11.25
C PRO A 30 6.49 -15.75 -10.14
N ALA A 31 7.18 -16.84 -10.49
CA ALA A 31 7.65 -17.80 -9.50
C ALA A 31 8.54 -17.10 -8.46
N GLY A 32 8.24 -17.30 -7.17
CA GLY A 32 8.97 -16.68 -6.05
C GLY A 32 8.50 -15.27 -5.66
N ALA A 33 7.53 -14.67 -6.36
CA ALA A 33 6.98 -13.37 -5.98
C ALA A 33 5.95 -13.44 -4.83
N ALA A 34 5.48 -14.64 -4.47
CA ALA A 34 4.53 -14.81 -3.39
C ALA A 34 5.18 -14.56 -2.02
N HIS A 35 4.47 -13.89 -1.14
CA HIS A 35 4.93 -13.62 0.22
C HIS A 35 3.78 -13.78 1.21
N THR A 36 4.05 -14.36 2.38
CA THR A 36 3.08 -14.49 3.47
C THR A 36 3.55 -13.62 4.63
N TYR A 37 2.78 -12.59 4.94
CA TYR A 37 2.95 -11.83 6.17
C TYR A 37 2.36 -12.61 7.33
N VAL A 38 3.12 -12.76 8.41
CA VAL A 38 2.73 -13.55 9.59
C VAL A 38 2.64 -12.63 10.79
N SER A 39 1.59 -12.78 11.58
CA SER A 39 1.45 -12.18 12.91
C SER A 39 0.82 -13.18 13.88
N PRO A 40 0.79 -12.85 15.19
CA PRO A 40 0.12 -13.66 16.18
C PRO A 40 -1.39 -13.85 15.94
N VAL A 41 -2.04 -13.00 15.14
CA VAL A 41 -3.50 -13.01 14.94
C VAL A 41 -3.89 -13.87 13.74
N MET A 42 -3.39 -13.56 12.54
CA MET A 42 -3.67 -14.34 11.34
C MET A 42 -2.65 -14.08 10.23
N PRO A 43 -2.10 -15.10 9.56
CA PRO A 43 -1.25 -14.89 8.39
C PRO A 43 -2.06 -14.44 7.17
N HIS A 44 -1.48 -13.52 6.39
CA HIS A 44 -2.04 -13.07 5.11
C HIS A 44 -1.05 -13.33 3.97
N ARG A 45 -1.50 -14.12 2.99
CA ARG A 45 -0.72 -14.46 1.80
C ARG A 45 -1.04 -13.51 0.66
N PHE A 46 0.01 -13.05 -0.01
CA PHE A 46 -0.02 -12.33 -1.26
C PHE A 46 0.57 -13.21 -2.35
N ASP A 47 -0.13 -13.32 -3.48
CA ASP A 47 0.39 -14.01 -4.66
C ASP A 47 1.60 -13.27 -5.26
N ARG A 48 1.66 -11.94 -5.11
CA ARG A 48 2.76 -11.12 -5.62
C ARG A 48 3.12 -9.99 -4.67
N VAL A 49 4.39 -9.92 -4.30
CA VAL A 49 5.05 -8.82 -3.60
C VAL A 49 6.38 -8.56 -4.28
N GLU A 50 6.58 -7.36 -4.81
CA GLU A 50 7.82 -7.01 -5.52
C GLU A 50 8.13 -5.51 -5.44
N ALA A 51 9.38 -5.15 -5.70
CA ALA A 51 9.76 -3.76 -5.88
C ALA A 51 9.10 -3.19 -7.15
N PHE A 52 8.38 -2.07 -7.02
CA PHE A 52 7.71 -1.40 -8.11
C PHE A 52 8.59 -0.28 -8.69
N THR A 53 9.58 -0.68 -9.49
CA THR A 53 10.60 0.23 -10.04
C THR A 53 10.07 1.23 -11.06
N ALA A 54 8.84 1.05 -11.57
CA ALA A 54 8.18 2.00 -12.45
C ALA A 54 7.64 3.23 -11.71
N ALA A 55 7.45 3.16 -10.38
CA ALA A 55 7.06 4.31 -9.58
C ALA A 55 8.23 5.30 -9.45
N LYS A 56 7.89 6.59 -9.42
CA LYS A 56 8.82 7.63 -8.99
C LYS A 56 8.35 8.15 -7.65
N VAL A 57 9.26 8.17 -6.67
CA VAL A 57 8.99 8.63 -5.32
C VAL A 57 10.00 9.71 -4.97
N ALA A 58 9.51 10.86 -4.51
CA ALA A 58 10.31 11.91 -3.92
C ALA A 58 9.84 12.14 -2.48
N VAL A 59 10.78 12.25 -1.56
CA VAL A 59 10.50 12.56 -0.15
C VAL A 59 11.28 13.80 0.22
N LYS A 60 10.58 14.80 0.76
CA LYS A 60 11.19 16.02 1.32
C LYS A 60 10.85 16.09 2.79
N VAL A 61 11.86 16.02 3.65
CA VAL A 61 11.71 16.21 5.09
C VAL A 61 11.82 17.69 5.41
N GLU A 62 10.90 18.19 6.24
CA GLU A 62 10.82 19.57 6.69
C GLU A 62 10.75 19.61 8.23
N PRO A 63 11.06 20.74 8.89
CA PRO A 63 11.02 20.81 10.35
C PRO A 63 9.68 20.43 10.98
N SER A 64 8.57 20.64 10.25
CA SER A 64 7.21 20.36 10.71
C SER A 64 6.63 19.04 10.19
N GLY A 65 7.39 18.24 9.44
CA GLY A 65 6.88 16.99 8.86
C GLY A 65 7.62 16.55 7.61
N TYR A 66 6.90 15.93 6.68
CA TYR A 66 7.47 15.50 5.41
C TYR A 66 6.42 15.54 4.30
N LEU A 67 6.89 15.74 3.08
CA LEU A 67 6.12 15.62 1.85
C LEU A 67 6.57 14.37 1.11
N VAL A 68 5.61 13.51 0.75
CA VAL A 68 5.83 12.38 -0.15
C VAL A 68 5.10 12.65 -1.45
N GLU A 69 5.84 12.72 -2.54
CA GLU A 69 5.31 12.84 -3.89
C GLU A 69 5.52 11.53 -4.64
N VAL A 70 4.46 11.00 -5.24
CA VAL A 70 4.48 9.69 -5.90
C VAL A 70 3.86 9.81 -7.28
N ALA A 71 4.59 9.38 -8.31
CA ALA A 71 4.06 9.18 -9.65
C ALA A 71 3.98 7.68 -9.94
N LEU A 72 2.76 7.17 -10.14
CA LEU A 72 2.46 5.78 -10.45
C LEU A 72 1.98 5.65 -11.90
N PRO A 73 2.73 4.98 -12.80
CA PRO A 73 2.24 4.70 -14.14
C PRO A 73 1.08 3.69 -14.07
N LEU A 74 -0.15 4.15 -14.31
CA LEU A 74 -1.35 3.31 -14.19
C LEU A 74 -1.31 2.08 -15.11
N ALA A 75 -0.77 2.23 -16.31
CA ALA A 75 -0.59 1.12 -17.24
C ALA A 75 0.32 0.01 -16.67
N ALA A 76 1.35 0.35 -15.89
CA ALA A 76 2.23 -0.62 -15.23
C ALA A 76 1.54 -1.33 -14.05
N LEU A 77 0.51 -0.72 -13.48
CA LEU A 77 -0.38 -1.36 -12.51
C LEU A 77 -1.44 -2.25 -13.17
N GLY A 78 -1.51 -2.29 -14.51
CA GLY A 78 -2.56 -2.98 -15.26
C GLY A 78 -3.87 -2.19 -15.34
N LEU A 79 -3.85 -0.91 -14.94
CA LEU A 79 -5.01 -0.03 -14.95
C LEU A 79 -5.06 0.77 -16.25
N LYS A 80 -6.23 0.77 -16.87
CA LYS A 80 -6.59 1.64 -17.99
C LYS A 80 -7.86 2.39 -17.56
N PRO A 81 -7.73 3.47 -16.78
CA PRO A 81 -8.90 4.12 -16.21
C PRO A 81 -9.74 4.74 -17.34
N THR A 82 -10.86 4.11 -17.65
CA THR A 82 -11.93 4.70 -18.43
C THR A 82 -13.13 4.81 -17.50
N GLY A 83 -13.23 5.92 -16.76
CA GLY A 83 -14.31 6.17 -15.82
C GLY A 83 -13.90 6.05 -14.34
N LEU A 84 -14.75 5.39 -13.55
CA LEU A 84 -14.64 5.34 -12.10
C LEU A 84 -13.75 4.17 -11.65
N LEU A 85 -12.77 4.46 -10.81
CA LEU A 85 -12.02 3.46 -10.04
C LEU A 85 -12.42 3.53 -8.57
N ARG A 86 -12.31 2.41 -7.86
CA ARG A 86 -12.41 2.40 -6.40
C ARG A 86 -11.02 2.28 -5.81
N GLY A 87 -10.74 3.06 -4.78
CA GLY A 87 -9.45 3.02 -4.10
C GLY A 87 -9.42 3.89 -2.86
N ASP A 88 -8.27 3.84 -2.20
CA ASP A 88 -8.00 4.63 -1.01
C ASP A 88 -6.51 4.98 -0.96
N VAL A 89 -6.19 6.00 -0.19
CA VAL A 89 -4.81 6.43 0.09
C VAL A 89 -4.71 6.83 1.53
N GLY A 90 -3.60 6.48 2.18
CA GLY A 90 -3.42 6.77 3.58
C GLY A 90 -1.97 6.70 4.02
N ILE A 91 -1.77 7.05 5.28
CA ILE A 91 -0.49 7.06 5.96
C ILE A 91 -0.58 6.11 7.15
N ILE A 92 0.47 5.31 7.31
CA ILE A 92 0.71 4.52 8.52
C ILE A 92 1.73 5.31 9.35
N SER A 93 1.32 5.75 10.53
CA SER A 93 2.18 6.50 11.44
C SER A 93 2.78 5.56 12.48
N SER A 94 4.07 5.73 12.74
CA SER A 94 4.79 5.02 13.79
C SER A 94 4.97 5.88 15.04
N ASP A 95 5.36 5.25 16.14
CA ASP A 95 5.86 5.93 17.33
C ASP A 95 7.13 6.76 17.03
N ALA A 96 7.55 7.58 18.00
CA ALA A 96 8.72 8.44 17.86
C ALA A 96 10.03 7.67 17.60
N ALA A 97 10.07 6.38 17.95
CA ALA A 97 11.21 5.50 17.69
C ALA A 97 11.16 4.85 16.29
N GLY A 98 10.03 4.94 15.58
CA GLY A 98 9.84 4.28 14.30
C GLY A 98 9.68 2.75 14.39
N LEU A 99 9.41 2.23 15.60
CA LEU A 99 9.43 0.80 15.89
C LEU A 99 8.03 0.18 15.91
N ILE A 100 7.02 0.97 16.25
CA ILE A 100 5.65 0.49 16.42
C ILE A 100 4.73 1.35 15.59
N ASN A 101 3.92 0.73 14.73
CA ASN A 101 2.84 1.41 14.04
C ASN A 101 1.71 1.72 15.02
N VAL A 102 1.37 3.00 15.15
CA VAL A 102 0.45 3.51 16.18
C VAL A 102 -0.88 3.96 15.61
N ALA A 103 -0.94 4.33 14.33
CA ALA A 103 -2.17 4.81 13.71
C ALA A 103 -2.19 4.59 12.20
N ARG A 104 -3.41 4.46 11.66
CA ARG A 104 -3.67 4.49 10.23
C ARG A 104 -4.66 5.61 9.93
N THR A 105 -4.32 6.44 8.96
CA THR A 105 -5.19 7.51 8.50
C THR A 105 -5.35 7.37 7.00
N TYR A 106 -6.56 6.98 6.58
CA TYR A 106 -6.94 6.85 5.18
C TYR A 106 -7.94 7.93 4.78
N TRP A 107 -7.99 8.21 3.49
CA TRP A 107 -8.91 9.19 2.93
C TRP A 107 -10.36 8.72 3.01
N SER A 108 -10.65 7.47 2.63
CA SER A 108 -12.01 6.92 2.63
C SER A 108 -12.28 6.06 3.87
N ASN A 109 -11.39 5.13 4.19
CA ASN A 109 -11.59 4.19 5.29
C ASN A 109 -11.44 4.87 6.67
N GLN A 110 -12.56 5.01 7.39
CA GLN A 110 -12.61 5.65 8.71
C GLN A 110 -12.26 4.71 9.88
N HIS A 111 -11.91 3.44 9.61
CA HIS A 111 -11.44 2.52 10.63
C HIS A 111 -9.97 2.78 10.95
N THR A 112 -9.72 3.78 11.79
CA THR A 112 -8.37 4.29 12.10
C THR A 112 -7.68 3.58 13.26
N ASN A 113 -8.43 2.86 14.10
CA ASN A 113 -7.88 2.14 15.26
C ASN A 113 -7.12 0.91 14.81
N LEU A 114 -5.83 0.91 15.14
CA LEU A 114 -4.88 -0.14 14.83
C LEU A 114 -4.59 -0.95 16.11
N VAL A 115 -4.77 -2.26 16.05
CA VAL A 115 -4.15 -3.20 17.00
C VAL A 115 -2.99 -3.83 16.24
N ASN A 116 -1.78 -3.67 16.78
CA ASN A 116 -0.46 -4.09 16.27
C ASN A 116 -0.46 -5.43 15.49
N ASP A 117 -0.71 -5.38 14.18
CA ASP A 117 -0.91 -6.56 13.34
C ASP A 117 -0.53 -6.26 11.88
N LEU A 118 0.74 -6.55 11.51
CA LEU A 118 1.33 -6.37 10.18
C LEU A 118 0.44 -6.90 9.02
N PRO A 119 -0.14 -8.11 9.11
CA PRO A 119 -1.19 -8.60 8.23
C PRO A 119 -2.33 -7.61 8.07
N GLN A 120 -2.97 -7.14 9.14
CA GLN A 120 -4.05 -6.16 9.01
C GLN A 120 -3.56 -4.86 8.38
N GLU A 121 -2.30 -4.45 8.59
CA GLU A 121 -1.67 -3.25 8.00
C GLU A 121 -1.57 -3.29 6.50
N ALA A 122 -1.20 -4.44 5.96
CA ALA A 122 -1.11 -4.66 4.53
C ALA A 122 -2.44 -5.10 3.90
N TRP A 123 -3.43 -5.53 4.70
CA TRP A 123 -4.65 -6.14 4.16
C TRP A 123 -5.64 -5.13 3.58
N PHE A 124 -6.44 -5.63 2.65
CA PHE A 124 -7.31 -4.84 1.80
C PHE A 124 -8.73 -4.92 2.35
N GLU A 125 -9.36 -3.75 2.47
CA GLU A 125 -10.79 -3.62 2.78
C GLU A 125 -11.53 -2.93 1.61
N PRO A 126 -11.78 -3.63 0.48
CA PRO A 126 -12.40 -3.01 -0.70
C PRO A 126 -13.79 -2.44 -0.43
N SER A 127 -14.48 -2.92 0.61
CA SER A 127 -15.79 -2.38 1.00
C SER A 127 -15.71 -0.93 1.50
N ALA A 128 -14.55 -0.52 2.04
CA ALA A 128 -14.29 0.82 2.58
C ALA A 128 -13.66 1.79 1.58
N TRP A 129 -13.41 1.37 0.33
CA TRP A 129 -12.83 2.22 -0.70
C TRP A 129 -13.79 3.28 -1.23
N GLY A 130 -13.25 4.46 -1.48
CA GLY A 130 -13.96 5.57 -2.10
C GLY A 130 -13.85 5.56 -3.62
N ASP A 131 -14.57 6.47 -4.25
CA ASP A 131 -14.70 6.58 -5.71
C ASP A 131 -13.74 7.62 -6.29
N TRP A 132 -12.97 7.23 -7.31
CA TRP A 132 -11.97 8.05 -7.99
C TRP A 132 -12.36 8.21 -9.45
N SER A 133 -12.64 9.45 -9.88
CA SER A 133 -12.96 9.75 -11.28
C SER A 133 -11.70 10.20 -12.03
N PHE A 134 -11.30 9.45 -13.05
CA PHE A 134 -10.25 9.86 -13.99
C PHE A 134 -10.90 10.51 -15.22
N ARG A 135 -10.45 11.72 -15.57
CA ARG A 135 -10.92 12.49 -16.73
C ARG A 135 -9.85 12.58 -17.79
#